data_AF-A0A946VUA1-F1
#
_entry.id   AF-A0A946VUA1-F1
#
_cell.length_a   1.000
_cell.length_b   1.000
_cell.length_c   1.000
_cell.angle_alpha   90.00
_cell.angle_beta   90.00
_cell.angle_gamma   90.00
#
_symmetry.space_group_name_H-M   'P 1'
#
loop_
_entity.id
_entity.type
_entity.pdbx_description
1 polymer ?
#
loop_
_entity_poly.entity_id
_entity_poly.type
_entity_poly.pdbx_seq_one_letter_code
_entity_poly.pdbx_strand_id
1 'polypeptide(L)'
;ALWSIEKALQTDSCGLVLAWQNWLPDKVVRRLQLAAEAGETLGILFQHRISKYSQSSLCLEIKDNERKASDNIFTGAGDYCSQTEIVVLKARGNFRPLSVQMNLHQENLPLQQPGRYDNP
;
A
#
# COMPACT_ATOMS: atom_id res chain seq x y z
N ALA A 1 -1.75 19.27 -9.48
CA ALA A 1 -0.94 18.21 -8.81
C ALA A 1 -0.15 17.36 -9.80
N LEU A 2 -0.77 16.79 -10.84
CA LEU A 2 -0.10 15.87 -11.77
C LEU A 2 1.20 16.40 -12.41
N TRP A 3 1.19 17.65 -12.87
CA TRP A 3 2.36 18.27 -13.48
C TRP A 3 3.54 18.43 -12.49
N SER A 4 3.23 18.70 -11.22
CA SER A 4 4.24 18.78 -10.16
C SER A 4 4.88 17.43 -9.89
N ILE A 5 4.08 16.35 -9.91
CA ILE A 5 4.56 14.96 -9.79
C ILE A 5 5.48 14.62 -10.97
N GLU A 6 5.07 14.97 -12.19
CA GLU A 6 5.88 14.75 -13.40
C GLU A 6 7.23 15.49 -13.32
N LYS A 7 7.24 16.73 -12.81
CA LYS A 7 8.47 17.50 -12.63
C LYS A 7 9.36 16.97 -11.52
N ALA A 8 8.77 16.52 -10.40
CA ALA A 8 9.52 15.87 -9.34
C ALA A 8 10.20 14.58 -9.82
N LEU A 9 9.50 13.76 -10.62
CA LEU A 9 10.05 12.54 -11.21
C LEU A 9 11.15 12.79 -12.25
N GLN A 10 11.10 13.93 -12.94
CA GLN A 10 12.14 14.34 -13.91
C GLN A 10 13.40 14.91 -13.25
N THR A 11 13.36 15.18 -11.95
CA THR A 11 14.44 15.87 -11.26
C THR A 11 15.28 14.87 -10.47
N ASP A 12 16.58 14.82 -10.75
CA ASP A 12 17.53 13.90 -10.10
C ASP A 12 17.68 14.12 -8.58
N SER A 13 17.14 15.22 -8.05
CA SER A 13 17.12 15.53 -6.61
C SER A 13 16.05 14.78 -5.83
N CYS A 14 15.10 14.12 -6.51
CA CYS A 14 14.03 13.37 -5.88
C CYS A 14 14.27 11.86 -6.03
N GLY A 15 14.48 11.13 -4.94
CA GLY A 15 14.65 9.67 -5.02
C GLY A 15 13.33 8.89 -5.05
N LEU A 16 12.25 9.46 -4.51
CA LEU A 16 10.95 8.82 -4.40
C LEU A 16 9.82 9.86 -4.49
N VAL A 17 8.80 9.57 -5.29
CA VAL A 17 7.56 10.36 -5.36
C VAL A 17 6.36 9.47 -5.07
N LEU A 18 5.57 9.86 -4.07
CA LEU A 18 4.32 9.18 -3.70
C LEU A 18 3.13 10.03 -4.18
N ALA A 19 2.17 9.40 -4.84
CA ALA A 19 0.96 10.07 -5.30
C ALA A 19 -0.29 9.24 -5.01
N TRP A 20 -1.32 9.89 -4.44
CA TRP A 20 -2.65 9.32 -4.28
C TRP A 20 -3.55 9.86 -5.37
N GLN A 21 -3.83 9.06 -6.40
CA GLN A 21 -4.73 9.46 -7.49
C GLN A 21 -5.79 8.38 -7.67
N ASN A 22 -7.06 8.76 -7.55
CA ASN A 22 -8.16 7.80 -7.59
C ASN A 22 -8.27 7.10 -8.96
N TRP A 23 -7.96 7.83 -10.03
CA TRP A 23 -7.95 7.34 -11.41
C TRP A 23 -6.97 8.15 -12.25
N LEU A 24 -6.15 7.47 -13.05
CA LEU A 24 -5.27 8.11 -14.02
C LEU A 24 -5.41 7.43 -15.39
N PRO A 25 -5.51 8.21 -16.48
CA PRO A 25 -5.46 7.66 -17.83
C PRO A 25 -4.11 6.97 -18.08
N ASP A 26 -4.12 5.87 -18.83
CA ASP A 26 -2.89 5.13 -19.17
C ASP A 26 -1.80 6.01 -19.79
N LYS A 27 -2.20 6.97 -20.65
CA LYS A 27 -1.28 7.96 -21.25
C LYS A 27 -0.52 8.77 -20.21
N VAL A 28 -1.18 9.11 -19.10
CA VAL A 28 -0.58 9.86 -18.00
C VAL A 28 0.37 8.96 -17.22
N VAL A 29 -0.04 7.73 -16.92
CA VAL A 29 0.82 6.75 -16.25
C VAL A 29 2.11 6.52 -17.04
N ARG A 30 2.01 6.38 -18.37
CA ARG A 30 3.18 6.24 -19.23
C ARG A 30 4.09 7.46 -19.23
N ARG A 31 3.52 8.68 -19.20
CA ARG A 31 4.30 9.92 -19.08
C ARG A 31 5.01 10.02 -17.74
N LEU A 32 4.34 9.65 -16.65
CA LEU A 32 4.97 9.61 -15.33
C LEU A 32 6.08 8.56 -15.27
N GLN A 33 5.89 7.40 -15.89
CA GLN A 33 6.93 6.39 -16.00
C GLN A 33 8.14 6.90 -16.81
N LEU A 34 7.91 7.59 -17.94
CA LEU A 34 9.00 8.20 -18.71
C LEU A 34 9.75 9.28 -17.90
N ALA A 35 9.01 10.09 -17.14
CA ALA A 35 9.58 11.08 -16.24
C ALA A 35 10.48 10.40 -15.19
N ALA A 36 10.00 9.35 -14.55
CA ALA A 36 10.74 8.55 -13.57
C ALA A 36 11.98 7.86 -14.17
N GLU A 37 11.85 7.31 -15.38
CA GLU A 37 12.97 6.72 -16.14
C GLU A 37 14.01 7.79 -16.52
N ALA A 38 13.59 9.04 -16.76
CA ALA A 38 14.49 10.14 -17.14
C ALA A 38 15.24 10.76 -15.96
N GLY A 39 14.60 10.90 -14.79
CA GLY A 39 15.22 11.45 -13.58
C GLY A 39 15.69 10.38 -12.58
N GLU A 40 15.84 9.13 -13.03
CA GLU A 40 16.23 7.96 -12.22
C GLU A 40 15.49 7.86 -10.86
N THR A 41 14.21 8.25 -10.84
CA THR A 41 13.42 8.41 -9.62
C THR A 41 12.42 7.26 -9.46
N LEU A 42 12.17 6.81 -8.23
CA LEU A 42 11.08 5.86 -7.97
C LEU A 42 9.73 6.56 -7.85
N GLY A 43 8.75 6.18 -8.68
CA GLY A 43 7.37 6.68 -8.60
C GLY A 43 6.40 5.63 -8.08
N ILE A 44 5.75 5.89 -6.94
CA ILE A 44 4.68 5.03 -6.39
C ILE A 44 3.36 5.75 -6.48
N LEU A 45 2.38 5.07 -7.09
CA LEU A 45 1.06 5.60 -7.33
C LEU A 45 0.01 4.72 -6.68
N PHE A 46 -0.72 5.30 -5.73
CA PHE A 46 -1.84 4.66 -5.05
C PHE A 46 -3.12 4.95 -5.83
N GLN A 47 -3.76 3.88 -6.32
CA GLN A 47 -5.01 3.95 -7.08
C GLN A 47 -6.03 3.00 -6.46
N HIS A 48 -7.28 3.43 -6.38
CA HIS A 48 -8.35 2.60 -5.84
C HIS A 48 -8.83 1.53 -6.83
N ARG A 49 -8.72 1.81 -8.14
CA ARG A 49 -9.09 0.87 -9.20
C ARG A 49 -7.91 0.62 -10.12
N ILE A 50 -7.33 -0.56 -9.99
CA ILE A 50 -6.28 -1.02 -10.89
C ILE A 50 -6.93 -1.62 -12.14
N SER A 51 -6.60 -1.06 -13.31
CA SER A 51 -6.99 -1.65 -14.59
C SER A 51 -6.01 -2.75 -15.00
N LYS A 52 -6.52 -3.88 -15.51
CA LYS A 52 -5.70 -4.96 -16.11
C LYS A 52 -4.84 -4.49 -17.28
N TYR A 53 -5.22 -3.37 -17.91
CA TYR A 53 -4.51 -2.78 -19.06
C TYR A 53 -3.58 -1.62 -18.69
N SER A 54 -3.35 -1.39 -17.39
CA SER A 54 -2.48 -0.31 -16.92
C SER A 54 -1.10 -0.35 -17.57
N GLN A 55 -0.63 0.80 -18.05
CA GLN A 55 0.70 0.96 -18.63
C GLN A 55 1.84 1.02 -17.60
N SER A 56 1.56 0.79 -16.30
CA SER A 56 2.57 0.82 -15.24
C SER A 56 3.64 -0.29 -15.38
N SER A 57 4.85 -0.05 -14.88
CA SER A 57 5.92 -1.06 -14.87
C SER A 57 5.66 -2.17 -13.84
N LEU A 58 5.04 -1.84 -12.71
CA LEU A 58 4.63 -2.76 -11.64
C LEU A 58 3.21 -2.42 -11.20
N CYS A 59 2.45 -3.42 -10.78
CA CYS A 59 1.14 -3.24 -10.21
C CYS A 59 0.90 -4.25 -9.09
N LEU A 60 0.57 -3.74 -7.90
CA LEU A 60 0.33 -4.53 -6.69
C LEU A 60 -1.10 -4.30 -6.21
N GLU A 61 -1.75 -5.35 -5.77
CA GLU A 61 -3.05 -5.31 -5.10
C GLU A 61 -2.87 -5.83 -3.67
N ILE A 62 -3.36 -5.07 -2.71
CA ILE A 62 -3.35 -5.46 -1.30
C ILE A 62 -4.79 -5.79 -0.94
N LYS A 63 -5.03 -7.06 -0.58
CA LYS A 63 -6.32 -7.55 -0.13
C LYS A 63 -6.22 -7.84 1.34
N ASP A 64 -7.15 -7.31 2.10
CA ASP A 64 -7.30 -7.74 3.46
C ASP A 64 -8.08 -9.06 3.51
N ASN A 65 -7.55 -10.03 4.24
CA ASN A 65 -8.16 -11.32 4.49
C ASN A 65 -8.48 -11.40 5.98
N GLU A 66 -9.65 -10.88 6.32
CA GLU A 66 -10.22 -10.94 7.65
C GLU A 66 -10.49 -12.40 8.02
N ARG A 67 -9.49 -13.08 8.58
CA ARG A 67 -9.72 -14.33 9.28
C ARG A 67 -10.33 -13.97 10.63
N LYS A 68 -11.63 -14.24 10.80
CA LYS A 68 -12.20 -14.30 12.15
C LYS A 68 -11.36 -15.30 12.94
N ALA A 69 -10.60 -14.80 13.91
CA ALA A 69 -9.94 -15.63 14.89
C ALA A 69 -11.02 -16.53 15.49
N SER A 70 -10.88 -17.84 15.27
CA SER A 70 -11.83 -18.86 15.68
C SER A 70 -12.32 -18.60 17.10
N ASP A 71 -13.64 -18.64 17.30
CA ASP A 71 -14.36 -18.43 18.56
C ASP A 71 -13.84 -19.33 19.70
N ASN A 72 -12.69 -19.00 20.27
CA ASN A 72 -12.19 -19.59 21.51
C ASN A 72 -12.59 -18.67 22.65
N ILE A 73 -13.71 -19.02 23.27
CA ILE A 73 -14.31 -18.40 24.46
C ILE A 73 -13.36 -18.62 25.67
N PHE A 74 -12.18 -17.98 25.70
CA PHE A 74 -11.45 -17.76 26.96
C PHE A 74 -10.31 -16.72 26.93
N THR A 75 -9.92 -16.14 25.79
CA THR A 75 -8.83 -15.14 25.79
C THR A 75 -9.41 -13.73 25.90
N GLY A 76 -9.35 -13.16 27.10
CA GLY A 76 -9.70 -11.77 27.38
C GLY A 76 -8.70 -10.77 26.80
N ALA A 77 -8.62 -10.70 25.47
CA ALA A 77 -8.05 -9.63 24.65
C ALA A 77 -8.24 -10.10 23.19
N GLY A 78 -8.97 -9.35 22.37
CA GLY A 78 -9.22 -9.72 20.99
C GLY A 78 -7.94 -9.69 20.16
N ASP A 79 -7.33 -10.86 19.96
CA ASP A 79 -6.30 -11.08 18.96
C ASP A 79 -6.95 -11.13 17.58
N TYR A 80 -7.22 -9.96 17.01
CA TYR A 80 -7.56 -9.81 15.61
C TYR A 80 -6.25 -9.90 14.81
N CYS A 81 -5.97 -11.07 14.23
CA CYS A 81 -4.89 -11.23 13.28
C CYS A 81 -5.45 -10.97 11.87
N SER A 82 -5.34 -9.73 11.40
CA SER A 82 -5.65 -9.40 10.00
C SER A 82 -4.58 -10.02 9.11
N GLN A 83 -4.93 -11.09 8.40
CA GLN A 83 -4.04 -11.67 7.40
C GLN A 83 -4.17 -10.82 6.14
N THR A 84 -3.11 -10.19 5.68
CA THR A 84 -3.14 -9.41 4.43
C THR A 84 -2.47 -10.21 3.32
N GLU A 85 -3.14 -10.28 2.17
CA GLU A 85 -2.59 -10.88 0.95
C GLU A 85 -2.14 -9.78 -0.01
N ILE A 86 -0.85 -9.77 -0.35
CA ILE A 86 -0.30 -8.91 -1.41
C ILE A 86 -0.20 -9.74 -2.68
N VAL A 87 -0.85 -9.28 -3.74
CA VAL A 87 -0.83 -9.91 -5.06
C VAL A 87 -0.14 -8.99 -6.06
N VAL A 88 0.88 -9.50 -6.76
CA VAL A 88 1.45 -8.76 -7.89
C VAL A 88 0.60 -9.03 -9.13
N LEU A 89 -0.16 -8.02 -9.55
CA LEU A 89 -1.05 -8.09 -10.71
C LEU A 89 -0.29 -7.96 -12.04
N LYS A 90 0.82 -7.22 -12.05
CA LYS A 90 1.64 -7.02 -13.26
C LYS A 90 3.06 -6.63 -12.88
N ALA A 91 4.05 -7.14 -13.59
CA ALA A 91 5.39 -6.55 -13.64
C ALA A 91 5.91 -6.60 -15.08
N ARG A 92 6.70 -5.59 -15.48
CA ARG A 92 7.34 -5.52 -16.80
C ARG A 92 8.47 -6.55 -16.87
N GLY A 93 8.44 -7.42 -17.89
CA GLY A 93 9.43 -8.48 -18.09
C GLY A 93 8.85 -9.88 -17.85
N ASN A 94 9.73 -10.87 -17.66
CA ASN A 94 9.33 -12.24 -17.41
C ASN A 94 8.84 -12.38 -15.96
N PHE A 95 7.57 -12.07 -15.73
CA PHE A 95 6.96 -12.07 -14.42
C PHE A 95 6.01 -13.27 -14.27
N ARG A 96 6.14 -13.99 -13.15
CA ARG A 96 5.18 -15.01 -12.72
C ARG A 96 4.31 -14.43 -11.61
N PRO A 97 2.97 -14.48 -11.72
CA PRO A 97 2.06 -14.08 -10.65
C PRO A 97 2.51 -14.65 -9.31
N LEU A 98 2.72 -13.77 -8.33
CA LEU A 98 3.13 -14.12 -6.98
C LEU A 98 2.15 -13.47 -6.00
N SER A 99 1.57 -14.28 -5.12
CA SER A 99 0.86 -13.81 -3.95
C SER A 99 1.68 -14.12 -2.71
N VAL A 100 1.75 -13.15 -1.80
CA VAL A 100 2.40 -13.29 -0.50
C VAL A 100 1.37 -12.95 0.55
N GLN A 101 1.16 -13.88 1.49
CA GLN A 101 0.31 -13.66 2.64
C GLN A 101 1.18 -13.28 3.83
N MET A 102 0.82 -12.20 4.51
CA MET A 102 1.49 -11.71 5.71
C MET A 102 0.47 -11.49 6.82
N ASN A 103 0.85 -11.77 8.07
CA ASN A 103 0.03 -11.45 9.22
C ASN A 103 0.38 -10.04 9.67
N LEU A 104 -0.60 -9.14 9.72
CA LEU A 104 -0.44 -7.84 10.34
C LEU A 104 -0.69 -7.99 11.84
N HIS A 105 0.38 -8.01 12.62
CA HIS A 105 0.28 -8.04 14.07
C HIS A 105 -0.09 -6.65 14.56
N GLN A 106 -1.30 -6.46 15.06
CA GLN A 106 -1.69 -5.21 15.70
C GLN A 106 -1.23 -5.25 17.16
N GLU A 107 -0.22 -4.43 17.50
CA GLU A 107 0.17 -4.24 18.90
C GLU A 107 -1.01 -3.64 19.67
N ASN A 108 -1.71 -4.48 20.42
CA ASN A 108 -2.67 -4.04 21.43
C ASN A 108 -1.87 -3.37 22.57
N LEU A 109 -1.71 -2.04 22.51
CA LEU A 109 -1.28 -1.29 23.68
C LEU A 109 -2.33 -1.53 24.78
N PRO A 110 -1.98 -2.08 25.95
CA PRO A 110 -2.94 -2.22 27.02
C PRO A 110 -3.37 -0.81 27.45
N LEU A 111 -4.67 -0.55 27.36
CA LEU A 111 -5.28 0.67 27.87
C LEU A 111 -4.83 0.84 29.33
N GLN A 112 -3.96 1.83 29.59
CA GLN A 112 -3.65 2.25 30.95
C GLN A 112 -4.98 2.65 31.61
N GLN A 113 -5.36 1.88 32.62
CA GLN A 113 -6.53 2.17 33.44
C GLN A 113 -6.36 3.58 34.03
N PRO A 114 -7.34 4.49 33.91
CA PRO A 114 -7.23 5.81 34.50
C PRO A 114 -7.05 5.66 36.00
N GLY A 115 -5.97 6.26 36.51
CA GLY A 115 -5.62 6.24 37.92
C GLY A 115 -6.83 6.58 38.79
N ARG A 116 -7.10 5.69 39.74
CA ARG A 116 -8.02 5.91 40.84
C ARG A 116 -7.52 7.13 41.61
N TYR A 117 -8.10 8.29 41.36
CA TYR A 117 -7.89 9.44 42.23
C TYR A 117 -8.59 9.14 43.55
N ASP A 118 -7.82 8.70 44.53
CA ASP A 118 -8.20 8.80 45.93
C ASP A 118 -8.39 10.30 46.23
N ASN A 119 -9.63 10.69 46.49
CA ASN A 119 -9.96 12.03 46.97
C ASN A 119 -10.02 11.96 48.51
N PRO A 120 -9.54 12.99 49.23
CA PRO A 120 -9.34 12.97 50.68
C PRO A 120 -10.64 12.97 51.49
#